data_AF-A0A6M1LPN8-F1
#
_entry.id   AF-A0A6M1LPN8-F1
#
_cell.length_a   1.000
_cell.length_b   1.000
_cell.length_c   1.000
_cell.angle_alpha   90.00
_cell.angle_beta   90.00
_cell.angle_gamma   90.00
#
_symmetry.space_group_name_H-M   'P 1'
#
loop_
_entity.id
_entity.type
_entity.pdbx_description
1 polymer ?
#
loop_
_entity_poly.entity_id
_entity_poly.type
_entity_poly.pdbx_seq_one_letter_code
_entity_poly.pdbx_strand_id
1 'polypeptide(L)'
;MHRRLLLLGAALATLPALAFAQPVETALHLSETAEVTRAPDEVVATLRAEARAPSAAAAQEAVNRAITAAVARAQAVSSVRVSTGGYWTGRGEEGRGWQAAQSVTLRGGEAAPLLDLAGTLQSQGLAMQSLSWTLTREAARTAREEASRLALDALRRRADALAAQLNMTVAGIREVRIDAPDRSPRPAPMAAMRSSASGSTPPVAIAEDITVPATVEAVVVLRPR
;
A
#
# COMPACT_ATOMS: atom_id res chain seq x y z
N MET A 1 -81.70 -43.43 40.83
CA MET A 1 -81.51 -43.39 39.37
C MET A 1 -80.48 -42.32 39.04
N HIS A 2 -79.56 -42.60 38.11
CA HIS A 2 -78.54 -41.71 37.50
C HIS A 2 -77.29 -41.43 38.37
N ARG A 3 -76.04 -41.51 37.89
CA ARG A 3 -75.48 -41.80 36.56
C ARG A 3 -73.98 -42.11 36.77
N ARG A 4 -73.45 -43.18 36.14
CA ARG A 4 -72.01 -43.46 36.03
C ARG A 4 -71.34 -42.35 35.20
N LEU A 5 -70.16 -41.90 35.60
CA LEU A 5 -69.23 -41.16 34.73
C LEU A 5 -67.86 -41.83 34.80
N LEU A 6 -67.43 -42.31 33.63
CA LEU A 6 -66.19 -43.02 33.36
C LEU A 6 -65.04 -42.04 33.11
N LEU A 7 -63.86 -42.48 33.52
CA LEU A 7 -62.52 -41.95 33.29
C LEU A 7 -62.24 -41.56 31.84
N LEU A 8 -61.44 -40.51 31.63
CA LEU A 8 -60.41 -40.48 30.59
C LEU A 8 -59.29 -39.49 30.99
N GLY A 9 -58.25 -40.01 31.65
CA GLY A 9 -57.03 -39.25 31.93
C GLY A 9 -56.08 -39.37 30.75
N ALA A 10 -55.92 -38.29 29.97
CA ALA A 10 -54.95 -38.21 28.89
C ALA A 10 -53.55 -37.96 29.48
N ALA A 11 -52.68 -38.97 29.43
CA ALA A 11 -51.27 -38.82 29.77
C ALA A 11 -50.52 -38.22 28.56
N LEU A 12 -50.21 -36.92 28.62
CA LEU A 12 -49.26 -36.28 27.70
C LEU A 12 -47.84 -36.76 28.07
N ALA A 13 -47.25 -37.59 27.22
CA ALA A 13 -45.83 -37.94 27.32
C ALA A 13 -44.98 -36.76 26.81
N THR A 14 -44.34 -36.03 27.73
CA THR A 14 -43.32 -35.04 27.42
C THR A 14 -41.99 -35.73 27.11
N LEU A 15 -41.60 -35.76 25.84
CA LEU A 15 -40.25 -36.17 25.45
C LEU A 15 -39.26 -35.06 25.88
N PRO A 16 -38.17 -35.37 26.60
CA PRO A 16 -37.16 -34.38 26.91
C PRO A 16 -36.42 -34.02 25.62
N ALA A 17 -36.41 -32.73 25.28
CA ALA A 17 -35.54 -32.22 24.24
C ALA A 17 -34.09 -32.38 24.71
N LEU A 18 -33.33 -33.29 24.09
CA LEU A 18 -31.88 -33.36 24.23
C LEU A 18 -31.30 -32.07 23.67
N ALA A 19 -30.98 -31.12 24.56
CA ALA A 19 -30.16 -29.97 24.21
C ALA A 19 -28.76 -30.50 23.84
N PHE A 20 -28.45 -30.54 22.55
CA PHE A 20 -27.07 -30.73 22.08
C PHE A 20 -26.27 -29.51 22.56
N ALA A 21 -25.49 -29.71 23.63
CA ALA A 21 -24.51 -28.72 24.06
C ALA A 21 -23.60 -28.44 22.86
N GLN A 22 -23.66 -27.21 22.34
CA GLN A 22 -22.76 -26.80 21.27
C GLN A 22 -21.34 -26.91 21.81
N PRO A 23 -20.41 -27.58 21.10
CA PRO A 23 -19.03 -27.67 21.57
C PRO A 23 -18.49 -26.26 21.78
N VAL A 24 -17.86 -26.02 22.93
CA VAL A 24 -17.21 -24.74 23.22
C VAL A 24 -16.03 -24.61 22.27
N GLU A 25 -16.23 -23.88 21.18
CA GLU A 25 -15.18 -23.60 20.20
C GLU A 25 -14.32 -22.43 20.68
N THR A 26 -13.01 -22.64 20.81
CA THR A 26 -12.07 -21.55 21.13
C THR A 26 -11.66 -20.86 19.84
N ALA A 27 -11.81 -19.54 19.79
CA ALA A 27 -11.35 -18.73 18.66
C ALA A 27 -9.94 -18.18 18.96
N LEU A 28 -8.98 -18.52 18.11
CA LEU A 28 -7.61 -18.02 18.15
C LEU A 28 -7.46 -16.93 17.09
N HIS A 29 -7.23 -15.70 17.54
CA HIS A 29 -6.97 -14.56 16.66
C HIS A 29 -5.47 -14.41 16.43
N LEU A 30 -5.03 -14.49 15.18
CA LEU A 30 -3.63 -14.38 14.78
C LEU A 30 -3.44 -13.23 13.79
N SER A 31 -2.27 -12.62 13.86
CA SER A 31 -1.77 -11.67 12.87
C SER A 31 -0.31 -11.99 12.61
N GLU A 32 0.03 -12.19 11.35
CA GLU A 32 1.39 -12.48 10.90
C GLU A 32 1.78 -11.55 9.76
N THR A 33 3.01 -11.06 9.81
CA THR A 33 3.62 -10.26 8.75
C THR A 33 4.83 -11.01 8.20
N ALA A 34 4.94 -11.09 6.89
CA ALA A 34 6.14 -11.54 6.21
C ALA A 34 6.62 -10.48 5.23
N GLU A 35 7.91 -10.51 4.95
CA GLU A 35 8.58 -9.51 4.13
C GLU A 35 9.37 -10.19 3.02
N VAL A 36 9.38 -9.55 1.85
CA VAL A 36 10.16 -9.97 0.70
C VAL A 36 11.02 -8.81 0.23
N THR A 37 12.32 -9.04 0.13
CA THR A 37 13.29 -8.05 -0.33
C THR A 37 13.60 -8.26 -1.82
N ARG A 38 13.59 -7.19 -2.61
CA ARG A 38 13.91 -7.21 -4.05
C ARG A 38 14.80 -6.03 -4.43
N ALA A 39 15.73 -6.27 -5.33
CA ALA A 39 16.46 -5.20 -5.98
C ALA A 39 15.48 -4.33 -6.80
N PRO A 40 15.64 -3.00 -6.82
CA PRO A 40 14.81 -2.11 -7.61
C PRO A 40 15.03 -2.34 -9.11
N ASP A 41 13.98 -2.17 -9.90
CA ASP A 41 13.97 -2.37 -11.35
C ASP A 41 13.47 -1.13 -12.13
N GLU A 42 13.08 -0.06 -11.43
CA GLU A 42 12.61 1.19 -12.03
C GLU A 42 13.21 2.40 -11.31
N VAL A 43 13.81 3.32 -12.06
CA VAL A 43 14.17 4.67 -11.59
C VAL A 43 13.04 5.64 -11.93
N VAL A 44 12.69 6.50 -10.97
CA VAL A 44 11.63 7.50 -11.12
C VAL A 44 12.15 8.87 -10.75
N ALA A 45 12.05 9.83 -11.66
CA ALA A 45 12.28 11.24 -11.39
C ALA A 45 10.98 12.04 -11.52
N THR A 46 10.72 12.94 -10.58
CA THR A 46 9.62 13.90 -10.67
C THR A 46 10.20 15.29 -10.75
N LEU A 47 9.84 16.03 -11.78
CA LEU A 47 10.21 17.43 -11.96
C LEU A 47 8.94 18.30 -11.96
N ARG A 48 9.10 19.59 -11.65
CA ARG A 48 8.02 20.57 -11.63
C ARG A 48 8.35 21.75 -12.51
N ALA A 49 7.43 22.10 -13.40
CA ALA A 49 7.41 23.39 -14.07
C ALA A 49 6.56 24.35 -13.25
N GLU A 50 7.02 25.59 -13.13
CA GLU A 50 6.32 26.65 -12.40
C GLU A 50 6.52 27.98 -13.13
N ALA A 51 5.45 28.77 -13.22
CA ALA A 51 5.51 30.10 -13.81
C ALA A 51 4.71 31.09 -12.98
N ARG A 52 5.16 32.35 -12.96
CA ARG A 52 4.44 33.48 -12.38
C ARG A 52 4.13 34.49 -13.47
N ALA A 53 2.92 35.05 -13.44
CA ALA A 53 2.49 36.03 -14.41
C ALA A 53 1.44 37.00 -13.83
N PRO A 54 1.18 38.15 -14.47
CA PRO A 54 0.16 39.10 -14.04
C PRO A 54 -1.28 38.54 -14.08
N SER A 55 -1.55 37.52 -14.91
CA SER A 55 -2.85 36.87 -15.04
C SER A 55 -2.75 35.35 -14.91
N ALA A 56 -3.84 34.71 -14.51
CA ALA A 56 -3.93 33.25 -14.44
C ALA A 56 -3.61 32.62 -15.81
N ALA A 57 -4.25 33.13 -16.88
CA ALA A 57 -4.06 32.64 -18.23
C ALA A 57 -2.58 32.68 -18.66
N ALA A 58 -1.88 33.78 -18.42
CA ALA A 58 -0.46 33.89 -18.79
C ALA A 58 0.43 32.92 -17.99
N ALA A 59 0.12 32.69 -16.71
CA ALA A 59 0.86 31.72 -15.88
C ALA A 59 0.60 30.29 -16.36
N GLN A 60 -0.67 29.95 -16.64
CA GLN A 60 -1.07 28.65 -17.15
C GLN A 60 -0.45 28.35 -18.53
N GLU A 61 -0.48 29.31 -19.45
CA GLU A 61 0.14 29.18 -20.77
C GLU A 61 1.65 28.93 -20.66
N ALA A 62 2.34 29.65 -19.77
CA ALA A 62 3.77 29.47 -19.57
C ALA A 62 4.11 28.06 -19.05
N VAL A 63 3.36 27.55 -18.06
CA VAL A 63 3.53 26.17 -17.56
C VAL A 63 3.19 25.14 -18.64
N ASN A 64 2.09 25.33 -19.36
CA ASN A 64 1.67 24.40 -20.41
C ASN A 64 2.71 24.30 -21.52
N ARG A 65 3.33 25.42 -21.92
CA ARG A 65 4.44 25.42 -22.88
C ARG A 65 5.65 24.64 -22.34
N ALA A 66 6.05 24.88 -21.10
CA ALA A 66 7.18 24.18 -20.47
C ALA A 66 6.94 22.67 -20.37
N ILE A 67 5.74 22.25 -19.93
CA ILE A 67 5.38 20.84 -19.81
C ILE A 67 5.28 20.17 -21.17
N THR A 68 4.68 20.82 -22.17
CA THR A 68 4.58 20.27 -23.53
C THR A 68 5.98 20.03 -24.11
N ALA A 69 6.89 21.00 -23.94
CA ALA A 69 8.28 20.88 -24.37
C ALA A 69 9.04 19.76 -23.62
N ALA A 70 8.76 19.57 -22.34
CA ALA A 70 9.33 18.49 -21.53
C ALA A 70 8.83 17.11 -21.96
N VAL A 71 7.51 16.96 -22.17
CA VAL A 71 6.88 15.72 -22.63
C VAL A 71 7.40 15.32 -24.01
N ALA A 72 7.49 16.26 -24.95
CA ALA A 72 8.00 15.99 -26.29
C ALA A 72 9.46 15.46 -26.27
N ARG A 73 10.31 16.04 -25.41
CA ARG A 73 11.69 15.57 -25.22
C ARG A 73 11.74 14.19 -24.58
N ALA A 74 10.92 13.95 -23.56
CA ALA A 74 10.89 12.67 -22.90
C ALA A 74 10.41 11.55 -23.84
N GLN A 75 9.41 11.82 -24.69
CA GLN A 75 8.93 10.87 -25.70
C GLN A 75 9.97 10.53 -26.79
N ALA A 76 10.97 11.39 -26.99
CA ALA A 76 12.07 11.12 -27.91
C ALA A 76 13.09 10.11 -27.33
N VAL A 77 13.03 9.80 -26.04
CA VAL A 77 13.89 8.83 -25.36
C VAL A 77 13.12 7.53 -25.15
N SER A 78 13.35 6.52 -26.00
CA SER A 78 12.56 5.27 -26.01
C SER A 78 12.62 4.46 -24.72
N SER A 79 13.70 4.58 -23.93
CA SER A 79 13.87 3.92 -22.63
C SER A 79 13.18 4.63 -21.47
N VAL A 80 12.60 5.82 -21.70
CA VAL A 80 11.93 6.62 -20.68
C VAL A 80 10.43 6.75 -20.99
N ARG A 81 9.61 6.42 -19.99
CA ARG A 81 8.17 6.70 -19.98
C ARG A 81 7.93 8.02 -19.25
N VAL A 82 7.04 8.84 -19.81
CA VAL A 82 6.65 10.13 -19.23
C VAL A 82 5.17 10.14 -18.87
N SER A 83 4.85 10.76 -17.74
CA SER A 83 3.47 11.09 -17.34
C SER A 83 3.43 12.45 -16.68
N THR A 84 2.37 13.23 -16.90
CA THR A 84 2.13 14.48 -16.18
C THR A 84 1.35 14.23 -14.90
N GLY A 85 1.63 15.00 -13.85
CA GLY A 85 0.98 14.90 -12.55
C GLY A 85 0.17 16.15 -12.19
N GLY A 86 0.05 16.39 -10.88
CA GLY A 86 -0.81 17.42 -10.30
C GLY A 86 -0.59 18.80 -10.92
N TYR A 87 -1.69 19.48 -11.20
CA TYR A 87 -1.75 20.83 -11.76
C TYR A 87 -2.30 21.79 -10.70
N TRP A 88 -1.68 22.94 -10.54
CA TRP A 88 -2.13 23.96 -9.61
C TRP A 88 -2.02 25.34 -10.23
N THR A 89 -3.00 26.19 -9.95
CA THR A 89 -2.98 27.62 -10.28
C THR A 89 -3.58 28.41 -9.14
N GLY A 90 -2.94 29.50 -8.76
CA GLY A 90 -3.37 30.31 -7.62
C GLY A 90 -2.64 31.64 -7.56
N ARG A 91 -2.98 32.44 -6.54
CA ARG A 91 -2.25 33.67 -6.23
C ARG A 91 -0.98 33.30 -5.48
N GLY A 92 0.15 33.90 -5.86
CA GLY A 92 1.41 33.70 -5.14
C GLY A 92 1.35 34.30 -3.72
N GLU A 93 2.20 33.80 -2.81
CA GLU A 93 2.21 34.16 -1.38
C GLU A 93 2.33 35.67 -1.10
N GLU A 94 2.99 36.42 -1.99
CA GLU A 94 3.15 37.89 -1.85
C GLU A 94 1.98 38.71 -2.44
N GLY A 95 0.95 38.07 -2.97
CA GLY A 95 -0.23 38.74 -3.57
C GLY A 95 0.04 39.51 -4.88
N ARG A 96 1.30 39.58 -5.34
CA ARG A 96 1.74 40.34 -6.53
C ARG A 96 1.73 39.56 -7.85
N GLY A 97 0.92 38.51 -7.97
CA GLY A 97 0.80 37.78 -9.23
C GLY A 97 0.07 36.45 -9.12
N TRP A 98 -0.25 35.90 -10.30
CA TRP A 98 -0.71 34.54 -10.46
C TRP A 98 0.48 33.60 -10.63
N GLN A 99 0.34 32.39 -10.12
CA GLN A 99 1.32 31.33 -10.21
C GLN A 99 0.60 30.08 -10.71
N ALA A 100 1.22 29.38 -11.65
CA ALA A 100 0.78 28.07 -12.08
C ALA A 100 1.94 27.09 -11.92
N ALA A 101 1.64 25.83 -11.71
CA ALA A 101 2.63 24.78 -11.69
C ALA A 101 2.05 23.42 -12.04
N GLN A 102 2.90 22.57 -12.60
CA GLN A 102 2.56 21.20 -12.93
C GLN A 102 3.78 20.31 -12.77
N SER A 103 3.58 19.06 -12.35
CA SER A 103 4.64 18.06 -12.30
C SER A 103 4.69 17.18 -13.55
N VAL A 104 5.88 16.71 -13.88
CA VAL A 104 6.17 15.67 -14.87
C VAL A 104 6.96 14.57 -14.18
N THR A 105 6.59 13.32 -14.42
CA THR A 105 7.24 12.14 -13.88
C THR A 105 7.85 11.35 -15.02
N LEU A 106 9.14 11.07 -14.91
CA LEU A 106 9.94 10.24 -15.80
C LEU A 106 10.17 8.89 -15.12
N ARG A 107 10.02 7.80 -15.87
CA ARG A 107 10.26 6.43 -15.40
C ARG A 107 11.12 5.68 -16.39
N GLY A 108 12.13 4.95 -15.94
CA GLY A 108 13.00 4.14 -16.80
C GLY A 108 13.54 2.94 -16.04
N GLY A 109 13.99 1.91 -16.76
CA GLY A 109 14.73 0.79 -16.15
C GLY A 109 16.20 1.12 -15.89
N GLU A 110 16.74 2.11 -16.61
CA GLU A 110 18.14 2.53 -16.52
C GLU A 110 18.24 3.98 -16.04
N ALA A 111 19.18 4.24 -15.13
CA ALA A 111 19.40 5.59 -14.58
C ALA A 111 20.01 6.56 -15.59
N ALA A 112 21.03 6.15 -16.35
CA ALA A 112 21.80 7.04 -17.22
C ALA A 112 20.95 7.86 -18.21
N PRO A 113 20.09 7.24 -19.07
CA PRO A 113 19.28 8.01 -20.02
C PRO A 113 18.23 8.90 -19.32
N LEU A 114 17.70 8.46 -18.18
CA LEU A 114 16.73 9.24 -17.41
C LEU A 114 17.37 10.46 -16.74
N LEU A 115 18.58 10.30 -16.19
CA LEU A 115 19.31 11.39 -15.52
C LEU A 115 19.80 12.44 -16.51
N ASP A 116 20.24 12.04 -17.70
CA ASP A 116 20.62 12.97 -18.78
C ASP A 116 19.41 13.82 -19.24
N LEU A 117 18.27 13.16 -19.47
CA LEU A 117 17.02 13.83 -19.77
C LEU A 117 16.60 14.77 -18.62
N ALA A 118 16.67 14.31 -17.37
CA ALA A 118 16.34 15.13 -16.21
C ALA A 118 17.23 16.38 -16.12
N GLY A 119 18.55 16.23 -16.33
CA GLY A 119 19.50 17.35 -16.37
C GLY A 119 19.16 18.36 -17.48
N THR A 120 18.80 17.87 -18.66
CA THR A 120 18.34 18.71 -19.79
C THR A 120 17.05 19.46 -19.47
N LEU A 121 16.10 18.83 -18.77
CA LEU A 121 14.87 19.49 -18.34
C LEU A 121 15.13 20.52 -17.23
N GLN A 122 16.09 20.25 -16.33
CA GLN A 122 16.52 21.22 -15.32
C GLN A 122 17.14 22.46 -15.95
N SER A 123 17.96 22.32 -16.99
CA SER A 123 18.53 23.47 -17.71
C SER A 123 17.46 24.28 -18.45
N GLN A 124 16.25 23.74 -18.63
CA GLN A 124 15.09 24.41 -19.23
C GLN A 124 14.16 25.03 -18.17
N GLY A 125 14.56 25.05 -16.91
CA GLY A 125 13.84 25.71 -15.83
C GLY A 125 12.87 24.83 -15.05
N LEU A 126 12.86 23.52 -15.27
CA LEU A 126 12.13 22.59 -14.40
C LEU A 126 12.93 22.32 -13.12
N ALA A 127 12.25 22.23 -11.99
CA ALA A 127 12.87 21.89 -10.70
C ALA A 127 12.71 20.39 -10.40
N MET A 128 13.80 19.71 -10.06
CA MET A 128 13.74 18.33 -9.56
C MET A 128 13.06 18.31 -8.19
N GLN A 129 11.98 17.52 -8.06
CA GLN A 129 11.25 17.33 -6.81
C GLN A 129 11.68 16.05 -6.09
N SER A 130 11.89 14.97 -6.83
CA SER A 130 12.27 13.67 -6.27
C SER A 130 12.99 12.83 -7.32
N LEU A 131 13.95 12.03 -6.87
CA LEU A 131 14.59 10.99 -7.65
C LEU A 131 14.74 9.77 -6.75
N SER A 132 14.21 8.62 -7.17
CA SER A 132 14.24 7.39 -6.37
C SER A 132 14.24 6.15 -7.24
N TRP A 133 14.90 5.11 -6.76
CA TRP A 133 14.71 3.75 -7.22
C TRP A 133 13.44 3.15 -6.61
N THR A 134 12.69 2.39 -7.40
CA THR A 134 11.43 1.76 -7.01
C THR A 134 11.26 0.42 -7.73
N LEU A 135 10.21 -0.30 -7.36
CA LEU A 135 9.76 -1.47 -8.09
C LEU A 135 8.71 -1.06 -9.12
N THR A 136 8.76 -1.67 -10.31
CA THR A 136 7.66 -1.63 -11.26
C THR A 136 6.39 -2.15 -10.59
N ARG A 137 5.23 -1.70 -11.08
CA ARG A 137 3.94 -2.16 -10.54
C ARG A 137 3.79 -3.67 -10.59
N GLU A 138 4.40 -4.33 -11.57
CA GLU A 138 4.36 -5.78 -11.69
C GLU A 138 5.28 -6.46 -10.67
N ALA A 139 6.55 -6.06 -10.58
CA ALA A 139 7.47 -6.60 -9.58
C ALA A 139 6.96 -6.38 -8.14
N ALA A 140 6.39 -5.21 -7.87
CA ALA A 140 5.77 -4.90 -6.57
C ALA A 140 4.54 -5.78 -6.26
N ARG A 141 3.76 -6.18 -7.27
CA ARG A 141 2.64 -7.13 -7.08
C ARG A 141 3.16 -8.52 -6.79
N THR A 142 4.08 -9.02 -7.61
CA THR A 142 4.67 -10.36 -7.43
C THR A 142 5.36 -10.51 -6.07
N ALA A 143 6.15 -9.51 -5.65
CA ALA A 143 6.78 -9.52 -4.33
C ALA A 143 5.75 -9.55 -3.19
N ARG A 144 4.63 -8.84 -3.34
CA ARG A 144 3.54 -8.84 -2.35
C ARG A 144 2.80 -10.17 -2.30
N GLU A 145 2.51 -10.77 -3.44
CA GLU A 145 1.88 -12.11 -3.51
C GLU A 145 2.76 -13.16 -2.82
N GLU A 146 4.08 -13.09 -3.03
CA GLU A 146 5.04 -13.94 -2.35
C GLU A 146 5.08 -13.70 -0.83
N ALA A 147 5.13 -12.44 -0.41
CA ALA A 147 5.07 -12.08 1.01
C ALA A 147 3.78 -12.59 1.66
N SER A 148 2.63 -12.45 1.00
CA SER A 148 1.34 -12.94 1.49
C SER A 148 1.34 -14.47 1.65
N ARG A 149 1.95 -15.21 0.72
CA ARG A 149 2.11 -16.66 0.85
C ARG A 149 2.96 -17.03 2.06
N LEU A 150 4.10 -16.35 2.24
CA LEU A 150 4.98 -16.56 3.39
C LEU A 150 4.28 -16.26 4.72
N ALA A 151 3.48 -15.19 4.77
CA ALA A 151 2.70 -14.81 5.95
C ALA A 151 1.62 -15.86 6.27
N LEU A 152 0.91 -16.39 5.26
CA LEU A 152 -0.07 -17.48 5.43
C LEU A 152 0.58 -18.76 5.97
N ASP A 153 1.75 -19.13 5.42
CA ASP A 153 2.48 -20.31 5.87
C ASP A 153 2.98 -20.14 7.32
N ALA A 154 3.46 -18.94 7.67
CA ALA A 154 3.84 -18.61 9.04
C ALA A 154 2.64 -18.65 10.00
N LEU A 155 1.50 -18.10 9.59
CA LEU A 155 0.26 -18.11 10.36
C LEU A 155 -0.20 -19.52 10.65
N ARG A 156 -0.19 -20.40 9.65
CA ARG A 156 -0.57 -21.81 9.82
C ARG A 156 0.34 -22.52 10.81
N ARG A 157 1.67 -22.37 10.67
CA ARG A 157 2.64 -22.95 11.62
C ARG A 157 2.42 -22.44 13.05
N ARG A 158 2.16 -21.14 13.22
CA ARG A 158 1.89 -20.56 14.53
C ARG A 158 0.56 -21.04 15.13
N ALA A 159 -0.48 -21.16 14.31
CA ALA A 159 -1.77 -21.71 14.73
C ALA A 159 -1.63 -23.15 15.24
N ASP A 160 -0.92 -24.00 14.50
CA ASP A 160 -0.68 -25.39 14.89
C ASP A 160 0.14 -25.48 16.19
N ALA A 161 1.18 -24.66 16.33
CA ALA A 161 2.00 -24.60 17.54
C ALA A 161 1.19 -24.16 18.77
N LEU A 162 0.38 -23.10 18.64
CA LEU A 162 -0.46 -22.60 19.74
C LEU A 162 -1.58 -23.57 20.09
N ALA A 163 -2.22 -24.21 19.10
CA ALA A 163 -3.21 -25.25 19.36
C ALA A 163 -2.61 -26.41 20.17
N ALA A 164 -1.40 -26.85 19.81
CA ALA A 164 -0.70 -27.89 20.55
C ALA A 164 -0.38 -27.48 22.00
N GLN A 165 0.05 -26.24 22.23
CA GLN A 165 0.30 -25.70 23.58
C GLN A 165 -0.97 -25.60 24.44
N LEU A 166 -2.11 -25.35 23.81
CA LEU A 166 -3.42 -25.31 24.48
C LEU A 166 -4.05 -26.70 24.69
N ASN A 167 -3.36 -27.78 24.30
CA ASN A 167 -3.93 -29.14 24.24
C ASN A 167 -5.21 -29.23 23.38
N MET A 168 -5.28 -28.42 22.33
CA MET A 168 -6.38 -28.37 21.37
C MET A 168 -5.88 -28.79 19.97
N THR A 169 -6.81 -28.88 19.02
CA THR A 169 -6.54 -29.09 17.60
C THR A 169 -7.17 -27.99 16.76
N VAL A 170 -6.54 -27.66 15.63
CA VAL A 170 -7.11 -26.73 14.66
C VAL A 170 -8.28 -27.42 13.94
N ALA A 171 -9.49 -26.93 14.19
CA ALA A 171 -10.71 -27.43 13.56
C ALA A 171 -10.98 -26.79 12.20
N GLY A 172 -10.46 -25.59 11.98
CA GLY A 172 -10.60 -24.87 10.72
C GLY A 172 -10.27 -23.38 10.89
N ILE A 173 -10.36 -22.63 9.80
CA ILE A 173 -10.20 -21.18 9.81
C ILE A 173 -11.57 -20.56 9.53
N ARG A 174 -12.04 -19.71 10.44
CA ARG A 174 -13.34 -19.02 10.35
C ARG A 174 -13.25 -17.79 9.45
N GLU A 175 -12.17 -17.04 9.56
CA GLU A 175 -11.95 -15.80 8.81
C GLU A 175 -10.47 -15.67 8.47
N VAL A 176 -10.16 -15.19 7.26
CA VAL A 176 -8.82 -14.78 6.82
C VAL A 176 -8.94 -13.41 6.16
N ARG A 177 -8.09 -12.49 6.58
CA ARG A 177 -7.93 -11.16 5.97
C ARG A 177 -6.49 -11.03 5.49
N ILE A 178 -6.33 -10.87 4.18
CA ILE A 178 -5.04 -10.63 3.52
C ILE A 178 -4.92 -9.13 3.28
N ASP A 179 -3.69 -8.61 3.32
CA ASP A 179 -3.40 -7.17 3.26
C ASP A 179 -4.12 -6.39 4.37
N ALA A 180 -4.22 -7.01 5.55
CA ALA A 180 -4.75 -6.32 6.71
C ALA A 180 -3.83 -5.11 6.99
N PRO A 181 -4.39 -3.90 7.23
CA PRO A 181 -3.57 -2.77 7.62
C PRO A 181 -2.78 -3.17 8.86
N ASP A 182 -1.46 -3.09 8.78
CA ASP A 182 -0.56 -3.38 9.88
C ASP A 182 -0.96 -2.50 11.09
N ARG A 183 -1.59 -3.14 12.09
CA ARG A 183 -2.00 -2.49 13.35
C ARG A 183 -0.88 -2.52 14.39
N SER A 184 0.30 -3.01 14.05
CA SER A 184 1.45 -2.97 14.96
C SER A 184 1.83 -1.51 15.23
N PRO A 185 2.19 -1.14 16.47
CA PRO A 185 2.72 0.18 16.76
C PRO A 185 3.99 0.41 15.94
N ARG A 186 3.88 1.13 14.83
CA ARG A 186 5.06 1.55 14.07
C ARG A 186 5.85 2.52 14.94
N PRO A 187 7.16 2.31 15.13
CA PRO A 187 8.02 3.33 15.73
C PRO A 187 7.81 4.64 14.97
N ALA A 188 7.49 5.71 15.69
CA ALA A 188 7.36 7.03 15.09
C ALA A 188 8.68 7.36 14.37
N PRO A 189 8.66 7.83 13.11
CA PRO A 189 9.89 8.21 12.43
C PRO A 189 10.55 9.34 13.21
N MET A 190 11.77 9.10 13.72
CA MET A 190 12.62 10.18 14.21
C MET A 190 12.82 11.17 13.06
N ALA A 191 12.50 12.44 13.30
CA ALA A 191 12.70 13.50 12.33
C ALA A 191 14.18 13.54 11.91
N ALA A 192 14.47 13.12 10.68
CA ALA A 192 15.79 13.29 10.09
C ALA A 192 16.09 14.80 10.01
N MET A 193 17.16 15.22 10.69
CA MET A 193 17.65 16.59 10.67
C MET A 193 18.01 16.95 9.22
N ARG A 194 17.32 17.94 8.67
CA ARG A 194 17.56 18.46 7.31
C ARG A 194 18.96 19.08 7.26
N SER A 195 19.92 18.40 6.63
CA SER A 195 21.19 19.01 6.25
C SER A 195 20.99 19.81 4.96
N SER A 196 21.06 21.13 5.07
CA SER A 196 21.09 22.06 3.96
C SER A 196 22.39 21.88 3.17
N ALA A 197 22.33 21.26 1.98
CA ALA A 197 23.45 21.22 1.05
C ALA A 197 23.09 22.04 -0.20
N SER A 198 23.60 23.27 -0.25
CA SER A 198 23.74 24.06 -1.49
C SER A 198 24.94 23.53 -2.26
N GLY A 199 24.70 23.01 -3.47
CA GLY A 199 25.75 22.62 -4.42
C GLY A 199 25.12 22.00 -5.67
N SER A 200 25.43 22.57 -6.84
CA SER A 200 25.00 22.05 -8.14
C SER A 200 25.84 20.82 -8.52
N THR A 201 25.50 19.69 -7.92
CA THR A 201 25.95 18.37 -8.36
C THR A 201 24.73 17.64 -8.96
N PRO A 202 24.87 16.92 -10.08
CA PRO A 202 23.78 16.08 -10.60
C PRO A 202 23.25 15.16 -9.50
N PRO A 203 21.92 14.99 -9.36
CA PRO A 203 21.37 14.10 -8.35
C PRO A 203 21.82 12.66 -8.65
N VAL A 204 22.42 12.01 -7.67
CA VAL A 204 22.81 10.59 -7.73
C VAL A 204 21.76 9.77 -7.01
N ALA A 205 21.23 8.74 -7.65
CA ALA A 205 20.38 7.74 -7.00
C ALA A 205 21.16 6.45 -6.82
N ILE A 206 21.38 6.06 -5.57
CA ILE A 206 21.94 4.76 -5.23
C ILE A 206 20.77 3.80 -5.05
N ALA A 207 20.84 2.64 -5.71
CA ALA A 207 19.87 1.58 -5.53
C ALA A 207 20.04 0.97 -4.14
N GLU A 208 18.96 0.95 -3.36
CA GLU A 208 18.83 0.16 -2.14
C GLU A 208 17.74 -0.88 -2.38
N ASP A 209 17.91 -2.05 -1.77
CA ASP A 209 16.90 -3.10 -1.85
C ASP A 209 15.57 -2.64 -1.24
N ILE A 210 14.48 -3.06 -1.86
CA ILE A 210 13.11 -2.67 -1.48
C ILE A 210 12.46 -3.83 -0.75
N THR A 211 12.07 -3.57 0.51
CA THR A 211 11.30 -4.50 1.32
C THR A 211 9.80 -4.32 1.10
N VAL A 212 9.13 -5.39 0.69
CA VAL A 212 7.69 -5.44 0.48
C VAL A 212 7.06 -6.31 1.58
N PRO A 213 6.37 -5.70 2.56
CA PRO A 213 5.66 -6.44 3.60
C PRO A 213 4.26 -6.86 3.15
N ALA A 214 3.77 -7.97 3.69
CA ALA A 214 2.38 -8.38 3.63
C ALA A 214 1.93 -8.92 5.00
N THR A 215 0.74 -8.51 5.43
CA THR A 215 0.16 -8.90 6.72
C THR A 215 -1.12 -9.68 6.50
N VAL A 216 -1.25 -10.78 7.24
CA VAL A 216 -2.41 -11.67 7.22
C VAL A 216 -2.95 -11.81 8.64
N GLU A 217 -4.24 -11.50 8.80
CA GLU A 217 -4.98 -11.74 10.03
C GLU A 217 -5.90 -12.95 9.83
N ALA A 218 -6.04 -13.82 10.83
CA ALA A 218 -6.99 -14.92 10.77
C ALA A 218 -7.61 -15.24 12.12
N VAL A 219 -8.84 -15.77 12.08
CA VAL A 219 -9.53 -16.35 13.22
C VAL A 219 -9.57 -17.86 13.03
N VAL A 220 -8.73 -18.57 13.77
CA VAL A 220 -8.62 -20.02 13.74
C VAL A 220 -9.53 -20.61 14.81
N VAL A 221 -10.33 -21.61 14.45
CA VAL A 221 -11.20 -22.32 15.38
C VAL A 221 -10.45 -23.51 15.93
N LEU A 222 -10.38 -23.61 17.25
CA LEU A 222 -9.78 -24.71 17.96
C LEU A 222 -10.86 -25.58 18.61
N ARG A 223 -10.62 -26.88 18.66
CA ARG A 223 -11.44 -27.84 19.40
C ARG A 223 -10.58 -28.66 20.37
N PRO A 224 -11.12 -29.06 21.53
CA PRO A 224 -10.44 -30.00 22.42
C PRO A 224 -10.04 -31.27 21.65
N ARG A 225 -8.91 -31.86 22.03
CA ARG A 225 -8.48 -33.17 21.52
C ARG A 225 -9.41 -34.29 21.96
#